data_AF-A4S3U9-F1
#
_entry.id   AF-A4S3U9-F1
#
_cell.length_a   1.000
_cell.length_b   1.000
_cell.length_c   1.000
_cell.angle_alpha   90.00
_cell.angle_beta   90.00
_cell.angle_gamma   90.00
#
_symmetry.space_group_name_H-M   'P 1'
#
loop_
_entity.id
_entity.type
_entity.pdbx_description
1 polymer ?
#
loop_
_entity_poly.entity_id
_entity_poly.type
_entity_poly.pdbx_seq_one_letter_code
_entity_poly.pdbx_strand_id
1 'polypeptide(L)'
;PKVVVFSGGTAMNVIAVELSELTQKVTHVIPVSDNGGSTSEIVRVLGGPAVGDLRSRCLRVTDESTPEAVAVKALLGHRLHPTDSALARDEWYKIQEGDHELWEGIGQDYANIIRRFLVHFHQEVTSKPIKERFDFVNGSIGNFFFAGARLFFRSMDAAIFLYSRVSRIPDDTHIVPCLLHKENERVNLAAELMNGTILRGQNEISHPSIDSKNVWDVDKVVTAYDPLESPIKRVFYASSLDPADDNFEVQPKPNPTVLENITDCDAILYGMGSLYTSIIPNVGLKGMAQCIASSTSKKLLMLNGSLDRETGTMTASEIVRAVVDAVNMRYTAAETNFDVKELITDVVYPKNGGITVDVDALAAMGV
;
A
#
# COMPACT_ATOMS: atom_id res chain seq x y z
N PRO A 1 7.78 -19.41 -11.52
CA PRO A 1 8.00 -19.58 -10.07
C PRO A 1 6.85 -18.93 -9.30
N LYS A 2 6.43 -19.48 -8.16
CA LYS A 2 5.47 -18.85 -7.25
C LYS A 2 6.20 -17.81 -6.40
N VAL A 3 5.81 -16.54 -6.48
CA VAL A 3 6.51 -15.46 -5.80
C VAL A 3 5.54 -14.69 -4.90
N VAL A 4 5.88 -14.56 -3.62
CA VAL A 4 5.19 -13.65 -2.70
C VAL A 4 5.95 -12.33 -2.68
N VAL A 5 5.26 -11.23 -2.94
CA VAL A 5 5.87 -9.89 -3.01
C VAL A 5 5.26 -8.99 -1.94
N PHE A 6 6.03 -8.68 -0.89
CA PHE A 6 5.70 -7.63 0.04
C PHE A 6 6.09 -6.28 -0.57
N SER A 7 5.11 -5.41 -0.79
CA SER A 7 5.38 -4.08 -1.35
C SER A 7 4.35 -3.07 -0.87
N GLY A 8 4.64 -1.79 -1.04
CA GLY A 8 3.65 -0.73 -0.89
C GLY A 8 3.26 -0.14 -2.24
N GLY A 9 3.15 1.19 -2.28
CA GLY A 9 2.72 1.95 -3.45
C GLY A 9 3.69 1.93 -4.65
N THR A 10 4.07 3.11 -5.11
CA THR A 10 4.54 3.30 -6.49
C THR A 10 5.91 2.70 -6.84
N ALA A 11 6.79 2.46 -5.87
CA ALA A 11 8.17 2.03 -6.15
C ALA A 11 8.26 0.67 -6.86
N MET A 12 7.36 -0.27 -6.53
CA MET A 12 7.28 -1.59 -7.17
C MET A 12 6.42 -1.61 -8.43
N ASN A 13 5.97 -0.45 -8.94
CA ASN A 13 5.11 -0.43 -10.13
C ASN A 13 5.85 -0.88 -11.40
N VAL A 14 7.08 -0.40 -11.61
CA VAL A 14 7.88 -0.79 -12.78
C VAL A 14 8.26 -2.26 -12.69
N ILE A 15 8.77 -2.69 -11.54
CA ILE A 15 9.21 -4.08 -11.33
C ILE A 15 8.07 -5.08 -11.43
N ALA A 16 6.84 -4.74 -11.02
CA ALA A 16 5.75 -5.70 -11.12
C ALA A 16 5.33 -6.02 -12.55
N VAL A 17 5.49 -5.08 -13.49
CA VAL A 17 5.25 -5.36 -14.92
C VAL A 17 6.29 -6.35 -15.42
N GLU A 18 7.58 -6.08 -15.16
CA GLU A 18 8.69 -6.97 -15.53
C GLU A 18 8.56 -8.35 -14.85
N LEU A 19 8.13 -8.39 -13.58
CA LEU A 19 7.91 -9.64 -12.86
C LEU A 19 6.81 -10.48 -13.50
N SER A 20 5.78 -9.83 -14.06
CA SER A 20 4.70 -10.52 -14.77
C SER A 20 5.15 -11.21 -16.06
N GLU A 21 6.24 -10.72 -16.68
CA GLU A 21 6.88 -11.39 -17.82
C GLU A 21 7.64 -12.65 -17.39
N LEU A 22 8.21 -12.66 -16.18
CA LEU A 22 8.90 -13.82 -15.62
C LEU A 22 7.93 -14.90 -15.11
N THR A 23 6.84 -14.49 -14.48
CA THR A 23 5.83 -15.41 -13.93
C THR A 23 4.52 -14.67 -13.64
N GLN A 24 3.40 -15.33 -13.94
CA GLN A 24 2.07 -14.85 -13.53
C GLN A 24 1.65 -15.39 -12.16
N LYS A 25 2.44 -16.29 -11.54
CA LYS A 25 2.16 -16.85 -10.22
C LYS A 25 2.70 -15.94 -9.12
N VAL A 26 2.11 -14.76 -8.98
CA VAL A 26 2.58 -13.71 -8.07
C VAL A 26 1.50 -13.32 -7.09
N THR A 27 1.81 -13.38 -5.80
CA THR A 27 0.96 -12.87 -4.73
C THR A 27 1.53 -11.57 -4.20
N HIS A 28 0.93 -10.45 -4.62
CA HIS A 28 1.26 -9.12 -4.13
C HIS A 28 0.58 -8.85 -2.79
N VAL A 29 1.37 -8.76 -1.73
CA VAL A 29 0.92 -8.45 -0.37
C VAL A 29 1.11 -6.96 -0.12
N ILE A 30 0.02 -6.28 0.21
CA ILE A 30 -0.07 -4.82 0.22
C ILE A 30 -0.56 -4.30 1.58
N PRO A 31 0.08 -3.28 2.17
CA PRO A 31 -0.39 -2.65 3.40
C PRO A 31 -1.62 -1.79 3.14
N VAL A 32 -2.38 -1.58 4.21
CA VAL A 32 -3.72 -0.95 4.20
C VAL A 32 -3.83 0.18 5.23
N SER A 33 -2.67 0.69 5.65
CA SER A 33 -2.51 1.79 6.61
C SER A 33 -2.41 3.17 5.96
N ASP A 34 -2.37 3.24 4.63
CA ASP A 34 -2.18 4.49 3.89
C ASP A 34 -3.25 5.52 4.24
N ASN A 35 -2.81 6.75 4.50
CA ASN A 35 -3.68 7.87 4.82
C ASN A 35 -3.43 9.09 3.92
N GLY A 36 -2.86 8.92 2.73
CA GLY A 36 -2.57 10.00 1.77
C GLY A 36 -3.59 10.19 0.63
N GLY A 37 -3.60 11.40 0.05
CA GLY A 37 -4.35 11.76 -1.16
C GLY A 37 -5.84 11.35 -1.14
N SER A 38 -6.38 10.91 -2.28
CA SER A 38 -7.82 10.56 -2.35
C SER A 38 -8.25 9.42 -1.41
N THR A 39 -7.31 8.63 -0.89
CA THR A 39 -7.62 7.60 0.11
C THR A 39 -8.01 8.23 1.44
N SER A 40 -7.35 9.32 1.84
CA SER A 40 -7.63 10.00 3.11
C SER A 40 -9.05 10.57 3.14
N GLU A 41 -9.51 11.11 2.02
CA GLU A 41 -10.83 11.70 1.86
C GLU A 41 -11.94 10.64 1.90
N ILE A 42 -11.72 9.49 1.24
CA ILE A 42 -12.59 8.31 1.36
C ILE A 42 -12.68 7.84 2.80
N VAL A 43 -11.54 7.70 3.48
CA VAL A 43 -11.50 7.25 4.87
C VAL A 43 -12.14 8.27 5.81
N ARG A 44 -11.96 9.58 5.57
CA ARG A 44 -12.57 10.66 6.36
C ARG A 44 -14.10 10.60 6.33
N VAL A 45 -14.67 10.36 5.16
CA VAL A 45 -16.13 10.45 4.94
C VAL A 45 -16.83 9.10 5.14
N LEU A 46 -16.19 7.99 4.74
CA LEU A 46 -16.81 6.65 4.73
C LEU A 46 -16.21 5.71 5.78
N GLY A 47 -15.04 6.03 6.34
CA GLY A 47 -14.31 5.15 7.24
C GLY A 47 -13.73 3.91 6.57
N GLY A 48 -13.25 2.98 7.38
CA GLY A 48 -12.67 1.71 6.94
C GLY A 48 -11.21 1.81 6.50
N PRO A 49 -10.67 0.69 5.99
CA PRO A 49 -9.27 0.58 5.57
C PRO A 49 -8.95 1.36 4.28
N ALA A 50 -7.67 1.69 4.14
CA ALA A 50 -7.11 2.33 2.96
C ALA A 50 -7.22 1.43 1.72
N VAL A 51 -7.59 2.02 0.57
CA VAL A 51 -7.70 1.29 -0.72
C VAL A 51 -6.64 1.69 -1.74
N GLY A 52 -5.87 2.76 -1.48
CA GLY A 52 -4.99 3.40 -2.46
C GLY A 52 -3.92 2.48 -3.05
N ASP A 53 -3.12 1.85 -2.18
CA ASP A 53 -2.04 0.96 -2.61
C ASP A 53 -2.56 -0.33 -3.25
N LEU A 54 -3.65 -0.91 -2.72
CA LEU A 54 -4.33 -2.07 -3.31
C LEU A 54 -4.79 -1.74 -4.74
N ARG A 55 -5.49 -0.63 -4.91
CA ARG A 55 -5.95 -0.15 -6.22
C ARG A 55 -4.78 0.13 -7.16
N SER A 56 -3.72 0.77 -6.67
CA SER A 56 -2.51 1.03 -7.48
C SER A 56 -1.90 -0.27 -7.99
N ARG A 57 -1.82 -1.30 -7.15
CA ARG A 57 -1.29 -2.60 -7.56
C ARG A 57 -2.20 -3.28 -8.58
N CYS A 58 -3.51 -3.35 -8.32
CA CYS A 58 -4.47 -3.92 -9.26
C CYS A 58 -4.37 -3.26 -10.63
N LEU A 59 -4.37 -1.92 -10.67
CA LEU A 59 -4.27 -1.14 -11.91
C LEU A 59 -2.98 -1.45 -12.68
N ARG A 60 -1.88 -1.73 -11.98
CA ARG A 60 -0.56 -1.97 -12.59
C ARG A 60 -0.48 -3.32 -13.29
N VAL A 61 -1.18 -4.33 -12.77
CA VAL A 61 -1.20 -5.69 -13.33
C VAL A 61 -2.45 -5.96 -14.19
N THR A 62 -3.21 -4.90 -14.50
CA THR A 62 -4.32 -4.91 -15.46
C THR A 62 -3.83 -5.33 -16.85
N ASP A 63 -4.64 -6.15 -17.53
CA ASP A 63 -4.42 -6.49 -18.93
C ASP A 63 -4.46 -5.26 -19.85
N GLU A 64 -3.59 -5.25 -20.86
CA GLU A 64 -3.56 -4.21 -21.90
C GLU A 64 -3.56 -4.80 -23.30
N SER A 65 -3.86 -6.10 -23.43
CA SER A 65 -3.82 -6.81 -24.71
C SER A 65 -4.94 -6.43 -25.68
N THR A 66 -6.00 -5.77 -25.20
CA THR A 66 -7.15 -5.37 -26.02
C THR A 66 -7.47 -3.88 -25.87
N PRO A 67 -8.04 -3.22 -26.90
CA PRO A 67 -8.47 -1.83 -26.80
C PRO A 67 -9.45 -1.57 -25.64
N GLU A 68 -10.35 -2.50 -25.36
CA GLU A 68 -11.29 -2.40 -24.23
C GLU A 68 -10.57 -2.46 -22.88
N ALA A 69 -9.58 -3.36 -22.74
CA ALA A 69 -8.80 -3.45 -21.49
C ALA A 69 -7.98 -2.17 -21.24
N VAL A 70 -7.40 -1.58 -22.30
CA VAL A 70 -6.73 -0.28 -22.25
C VAL A 70 -7.71 0.84 -21.84
N ALA A 71 -8.93 0.86 -22.40
CA ALA A 71 -9.95 1.83 -22.03
C ALA A 71 -10.42 1.69 -20.57
N VAL A 72 -10.65 0.46 -20.10
CA VAL A 72 -10.98 0.18 -18.69
C VAL A 72 -9.85 0.62 -17.77
N LYS A 73 -8.60 0.35 -18.13
CA LYS A 73 -7.43 0.80 -17.38
C LYS A 73 -7.35 2.33 -17.34
N ALA A 74 -7.62 3.00 -18.45
CA ALA A 74 -7.63 4.47 -18.53
C ALA A 74 -8.68 5.06 -17.58
N LEU A 75 -9.92 4.54 -17.61
CA LEU A 75 -10.99 4.98 -16.71
C LEU A 75 -10.63 4.76 -15.23
N LEU A 76 -10.19 3.56 -14.85
CA LEU A 76 -9.86 3.25 -13.45
C LEU A 76 -8.56 3.93 -12.97
N GLY A 77 -7.67 4.27 -13.90
CA GLY A 77 -6.45 5.03 -13.65
C GLY A 77 -6.65 6.53 -13.56
N HIS A 78 -7.82 7.02 -13.98
CA HIS A 78 -8.12 8.44 -14.06
C HIS A 78 -8.13 9.13 -12.70
N ARG A 79 -7.63 10.36 -12.69
CA ARG A 79 -7.69 11.29 -11.55
C ARG A 79 -8.44 12.54 -11.98
N LEU A 80 -9.41 12.93 -11.17
CA LEU A 80 -10.18 14.15 -11.36
C LEU A 80 -9.30 15.39 -11.24
N HIS A 81 -9.85 16.53 -11.68
CA HIS A 81 -9.16 17.81 -11.67
C HIS A 81 -8.37 18.06 -10.35
N PRO A 82 -7.08 18.41 -10.43
CA PRO A 82 -6.15 18.27 -9.30
C PRO A 82 -6.31 19.32 -8.20
N THR A 83 -6.90 20.48 -8.50
CA THR A 83 -6.89 21.63 -7.57
C THR A 83 -8.22 22.39 -7.46
N ASP A 84 -9.17 22.15 -8.36
CA ASP A 84 -10.42 22.92 -8.45
C ASP A 84 -11.61 22.00 -8.16
N SER A 85 -12.26 22.24 -7.01
CA SER A 85 -13.38 21.42 -6.55
C SER A 85 -14.63 21.55 -7.41
N ALA A 86 -14.83 22.65 -8.14
CA ALA A 86 -15.97 22.80 -9.04
C ALA A 86 -15.76 21.98 -10.31
N LEU A 87 -14.56 22.06 -10.90
CA LEU A 87 -14.20 21.29 -12.09
C LEU A 87 -14.15 19.78 -11.79
N ALA A 88 -13.52 19.37 -10.69
CA ALA A 88 -13.46 17.96 -10.29
C ALA A 88 -14.86 17.38 -10.07
N ARG A 89 -15.78 18.18 -9.51
CA ARG A 89 -17.16 17.77 -9.29
C ARG A 89 -17.94 17.64 -10.59
N ASP A 90 -17.83 18.61 -11.50
CA ASP A 90 -18.48 18.57 -12.82
C ASP A 90 -18.04 17.33 -13.62
N GLU A 91 -16.73 17.09 -13.64
CA GLU A 91 -16.12 15.91 -14.24
C GLU A 91 -16.62 14.60 -13.60
N TRP A 92 -16.68 14.54 -12.27
CA TRP A 92 -17.24 13.38 -11.57
C TRP A 92 -18.69 13.09 -11.95
N TYR A 93 -19.54 14.11 -12.05
CA TYR A 93 -20.94 13.93 -12.45
C TYR A 93 -21.06 13.36 -13.86
N LYS A 94 -20.31 13.90 -14.83
CA LYS A 94 -20.23 13.38 -16.20
C LYS A 94 -19.84 11.91 -16.23
N ILE A 95 -18.78 11.53 -15.50
CA ILE A 95 -18.32 10.14 -15.42
C ILE A 95 -19.40 9.25 -14.79
N GLN A 96 -19.99 9.65 -13.66
CA GLN A 96 -21.02 8.87 -12.97
C GLN A 96 -22.31 8.73 -13.79
N GLU A 97 -22.67 9.73 -14.60
CA GLU A 97 -23.84 9.70 -15.48
C GLU A 97 -23.62 8.82 -16.73
N GLY A 98 -22.36 8.48 -17.04
CA GLY A 98 -22.01 7.77 -18.27
C GLY A 98 -21.78 8.69 -19.46
N ASP A 99 -21.71 10.01 -19.24
CA ASP A 99 -21.58 11.05 -20.25
C ASP A 99 -20.16 11.68 -20.21
N HIS A 100 -19.15 10.83 -20.41
CA HIS A 100 -17.75 11.24 -20.41
C HIS A 100 -16.95 10.40 -21.42
N GLU A 101 -15.97 11.01 -22.09
CA GLU A 101 -15.13 10.36 -23.11
C GLU A 101 -14.37 9.12 -22.60
N LEU A 102 -14.14 9.03 -21.28
CA LEU A 102 -13.50 7.86 -20.66
C LEU A 102 -14.31 6.57 -20.77
N TRP A 103 -15.60 6.64 -21.14
CA TRP A 103 -16.40 5.47 -21.43
C TRP A 103 -16.22 4.95 -22.87
N GLU A 104 -15.58 5.73 -23.75
CA GLU A 104 -15.32 5.31 -25.13
C GLU A 104 -14.41 4.07 -25.16
N GLY A 105 -14.81 3.07 -25.95
CA GLY A 105 -14.08 1.81 -26.07
C GLY A 105 -14.34 0.79 -24.96
N ILE A 106 -15.13 1.13 -23.93
CA ILE A 106 -15.56 0.18 -22.89
C ILE A 106 -16.87 -0.48 -23.31
N GLY A 107 -16.90 -1.82 -23.37
CA GLY A 107 -18.11 -2.57 -23.69
C GLY A 107 -19.19 -2.45 -22.62
N GLN A 108 -20.45 -2.63 -23.03
CA GLN A 108 -21.61 -2.34 -22.19
C GLN A 108 -21.63 -3.12 -20.87
N ASP A 109 -21.20 -4.37 -20.87
CA ASP A 109 -21.18 -5.21 -19.67
C ASP A 109 -20.18 -4.69 -18.63
N TYR A 110 -18.97 -4.32 -19.07
CA TYR A 110 -17.96 -3.70 -18.23
C TYR A 110 -18.43 -2.33 -17.73
N ALA A 111 -18.97 -1.49 -18.62
CA ALA A 111 -19.49 -0.18 -18.28
C ALA A 111 -20.60 -0.26 -17.22
N ASN A 112 -21.55 -1.19 -17.37
CA ASN A 112 -22.64 -1.40 -16.42
C ASN A 112 -22.13 -1.79 -15.03
N ILE A 113 -21.15 -2.71 -14.95
CA ILE A 113 -20.56 -3.14 -13.68
C ILE A 113 -19.82 -1.98 -13.03
N ILE A 114 -18.87 -1.35 -13.73
CA ILE A 114 -18.05 -0.27 -13.18
C ILE A 114 -18.95 0.87 -12.69
N ARG A 115 -19.86 1.33 -13.56
CA ARG A 115 -20.77 2.43 -13.26
C ARG A 115 -21.67 2.13 -12.07
N ARG A 116 -22.14 0.88 -11.89
CA ARG A 116 -22.98 0.51 -10.74
C ARG A 116 -22.28 0.78 -9.41
N PHE A 117 -20.99 0.46 -9.31
CA PHE A 117 -20.22 0.68 -8.08
C PHE A 117 -19.79 2.14 -7.92
N LEU A 118 -19.55 2.88 -9.01
CA LEU A 118 -19.35 4.34 -8.95
C LEU A 118 -20.61 5.07 -8.46
N VAL A 119 -21.79 4.68 -8.94
CA VAL A 119 -23.09 5.21 -8.48
C VAL A 119 -23.31 4.87 -7.00
N HIS A 120 -23.01 3.63 -6.59
CA HIS A 120 -23.14 3.24 -5.19
C HIS A 120 -22.19 4.05 -4.29
N PHE A 121 -20.93 4.21 -4.67
CA PHE A 121 -19.99 5.11 -3.99
C PHE A 121 -20.55 6.53 -3.86
N HIS A 122 -21.10 7.08 -4.94
CA HIS A 122 -21.71 8.41 -4.93
C HIS A 122 -22.86 8.52 -3.91
N GLN A 123 -23.73 7.52 -3.84
CA GLN A 123 -24.83 7.48 -2.87
C GLN A 123 -24.31 7.46 -1.43
N GLU A 124 -23.30 6.62 -1.15
CA GLU A 124 -22.68 6.54 0.17
C GLU A 124 -22.10 7.89 0.61
N VAL A 125 -21.35 8.58 -0.25
CA VAL A 125 -20.74 9.88 0.10
C VAL A 125 -21.75 11.02 0.21
N THR A 126 -22.81 11.01 -0.60
CA THR A 126 -23.84 12.06 -0.58
C THR A 126 -24.89 11.86 0.53
N SER A 127 -24.98 10.65 1.08
CA SER A 127 -25.83 10.37 2.26
C SER A 127 -25.29 10.97 3.56
N LYS A 128 -24.03 11.43 3.57
CA LYS A 128 -23.36 11.98 4.75
C LYS A 128 -23.83 13.40 5.08
N PRO A 129 -23.75 13.82 6.35
CA PRO A 129 -24.10 15.19 6.75
C PRO A 129 -23.34 16.24 5.93
N ILE A 130 -23.94 17.41 5.71
CA ILE A 130 -23.34 18.51 4.91
C ILE A 130 -21.94 18.91 5.42
N LYS A 131 -21.70 18.82 6.74
CA LYS A 131 -20.40 19.13 7.36
C LYS A 131 -19.30 18.10 7.00
N GLU A 132 -19.69 16.91 6.59
CA GLU A 132 -18.82 15.80 6.16
C GLU A 132 -18.86 15.64 4.64
N ARG A 133 -19.25 16.67 3.90
CA ARG A 133 -19.30 16.63 2.44
C ARG A 133 -17.97 16.15 1.87
N PHE A 134 -18.09 15.23 0.91
CA PHE A 134 -16.98 14.69 0.15
C PHE A 134 -16.42 15.70 -0.85
N ASP A 135 -15.10 15.85 -0.88
CA ASP A 135 -14.37 16.61 -1.86
C ASP A 135 -13.78 15.69 -2.94
N PHE A 136 -14.04 16.03 -4.21
CA PHE A 136 -13.65 15.20 -5.36
C PHE A 136 -12.30 15.63 -5.97
N VAL A 137 -11.69 16.71 -5.48
CA VAL A 137 -10.39 17.21 -5.98
C VAL A 137 -9.35 16.09 -6.00
N ASN A 138 -8.65 15.93 -7.13
CA ASN A 138 -7.62 14.91 -7.33
C ASN A 138 -8.09 13.47 -6.98
N GLY A 139 -9.40 13.24 -7.01
CA GLY A 139 -10.04 11.98 -6.71
C GLY A 139 -9.68 10.91 -7.74
N SER A 140 -9.30 9.71 -7.29
CA SER A 140 -9.05 8.58 -8.21
C SER A 140 -10.33 7.81 -8.48
N ILE A 141 -10.71 7.69 -9.76
CA ILE A 141 -11.90 6.92 -10.17
C ILE A 141 -11.78 5.46 -9.76
N GLY A 142 -10.60 4.86 -9.91
CA GLY A 142 -10.32 3.51 -9.42
C GLY A 142 -10.51 3.38 -7.90
N ASN A 143 -10.13 4.39 -7.11
CA ASN A 143 -10.38 4.37 -5.66
C ASN A 143 -11.88 4.43 -5.36
N PHE A 144 -12.65 5.24 -6.10
CA PHE A 144 -14.10 5.35 -5.92
C PHE A 144 -14.83 4.05 -6.28
N PHE A 145 -14.46 3.43 -7.40
CA PHE A 145 -14.96 2.13 -7.80
C PHE A 145 -14.66 1.06 -6.74
N PHE A 146 -13.41 1.00 -6.27
CA PHE A 146 -12.98 0.05 -5.25
C PHE A 146 -13.73 0.29 -3.93
N ALA A 147 -13.79 1.54 -3.45
CA ALA A 147 -14.50 1.89 -2.22
C ALA A 147 -16.00 1.55 -2.31
N GLY A 148 -16.64 1.82 -3.45
CA GLY A 148 -18.02 1.41 -3.72
C GLY A 148 -18.19 -0.10 -3.64
N ALA A 149 -17.32 -0.89 -4.28
CA ALA A 149 -17.36 -2.34 -4.20
C ALA A 149 -17.16 -2.87 -2.77
N ARG A 150 -16.20 -2.32 -2.03
CA ARG A 150 -15.93 -2.68 -0.63
C ARG A 150 -17.13 -2.45 0.26
N LEU A 151 -17.79 -1.30 0.13
CA LEU A 151 -18.97 -0.95 0.92
C LEU A 151 -20.15 -1.85 0.59
N PHE A 152 -20.37 -2.12 -0.70
CA PHE A 152 -21.43 -3.00 -1.16
C PHE A 152 -21.29 -4.43 -0.62
N PHE A 153 -20.10 -5.02 -0.75
CA PHE A 153 -19.85 -6.39 -0.30
C PHE A 153 -19.58 -6.51 1.20
N ARG A 154 -19.29 -5.38 1.88
CA ARG A 154 -18.74 -5.36 3.25
C ARG A 154 -17.51 -6.25 3.42
N SER A 155 -16.74 -6.41 2.34
CA SER A 155 -15.59 -7.31 2.28
C SER A 155 -14.51 -6.71 1.38
N MET A 156 -13.30 -6.62 1.92
CA MET A 156 -12.12 -6.18 1.17
C MET A 156 -11.77 -7.20 0.08
N ASP A 157 -11.76 -8.49 0.42
CA ASP A 157 -11.37 -9.56 -0.49
C ASP A 157 -12.35 -9.66 -1.67
N ALA A 158 -13.66 -9.51 -1.43
CA ALA A 158 -14.66 -9.50 -2.50
C ALA A 158 -14.51 -8.29 -3.43
N ALA A 159 -14.17 -7.12 -2.88
CA ALA A 159 -13.90 -5.92 -3.68
C ALA A 159 -12.64 -6.06 -4.53
N ILE A 160 -11.56 -6.62 -3.97
CA ILE A 160 -10.34 -6.94 -4.72
C ILE A 160 -10.65 -7.93 -5.84
N PHE A 161 -11.42 -8.98 -5.55
CA PHE A 161 -11.79 -9.96 -6.55
C PHE A 161 -12.56 -9.32 -7.71
N LEU A 162 -13.59 -8.51 -7.40
CA LEU A 162 -14.32 -7.78 -8.43
C LEU A 162 -13.40 -6.87 -9.26
N TYR A 163 -12.55 -6.09 -8.61
CA TYR A 163 -11.59 -5.22 -9.29
C TYR A 163 -10.71 -6.04 -10.24
N SER A 164 -10.21 -7.18 -9.76
CA SER A 164 -9.35 -8.07 -10.54
C SER A 164 -10.05 -8.60 -11.78
N ARG A 165 -11.33 -8.96 -11.69
CA ARG A 165 -12.14 -9.41 -12.84
C ARG A 165 -12.41 -8.29 -13.83
N VAL A 166 -12.76 -7.10 -13.36
CA VAL A 166 -13.00 -5.93 -14.21
C VAL A 166 -11.73 -5.50 -14.94
N SER A 167 -10.58 -5.54 -14.25
CA SER A 167 -9.27 -5.22 -14.81
C SER A 167 -8.59 -6.40 -15.52
N ARG A 168 -9.26 -7.55 -15.67
CA ARG A 168 -8.72 -8.75 -16.34
C ARG A 168 -7.32 -9.14 -15.84
N ILE A 169 -7.09 -9.02 -14.53
CA ILE A 169 -5.84 -9.45 -13.91
C ILE A 169 -5.70 -10.96 -14.13
N PRO A 170 -4.49 -11.47 -14.50
CA PRO A 170 -4.28 -12.90 -14.70
C PRO A 170 -4.71 -13.73 -13.49
N ASP A 171 -5.28 -14.92 -13.73
CA ASP A 171 -5.87 -15.76 -12.67
C ASP A 171 -4.87 -16.21 -11.60
N ASP A 172 -3.62 -16.40 -11.98
CA ASP A 172 -2.54 -16.81 -11.07
C ASP A 172 -1.90 -15.62 -10.32
N THR A 173 -2.29 -14.38 -10.65
CA THR A 173 -1.81 -13.14 -10.00
C THR A 173 -2.80 -12.70 -8.93
N HIS A 174 -2.37 -12.67 -7.68
CA HIS A 174 -3.20 -12.27 -6.55
C HIS A 174 -2.75 -10.95 -5.95
N ILE A 175 -3.71 -10.12 -5.56
CA ILE A 175 -3.48 -8.92 -4.74
C ILE A 175 -4.16 -9.20 -3.40
N VAL A 176 -3.42 -9.11 -2.30
CA VAL A 176 -3.91 -9.53 -0.98
C VAL A 176 -3.54 -8.46 0.05
N PRO A 177 -4.49 -8.00 0.89
CA PRO A 177 -4.15 -7.10 1.98
C PRO A 177 -3.31 -7.86 3.02
N CYS A 178 -2.30 -7.22 3.58
CA CYS A 178 -1.37 -7.88 4.50
C CYS A 178 -2.04 -8.42 5.76
N LEU A 179 -3.08 -7.75 6.24
CA LEU A 179 -3.75 -8.04 7.49
C LEU A 179 -5.20 -8.46 7.28
N LEU A 180 -5.70 -9.25 8.23
CA LEU A 180 -7.10 -9.65 8.27
C LEU A 180 -7.95 -8.48 8.77
N HIS A 181 -8.86 -8.01 7.93
CA HIS A 181 -9.81 -6.98 8.32
C HIS A 181 -11.07 -7.60 8.94
N LYS A 182 -11.48 -7.06 10.09
CA LYS A 182 -12.88 -7.13 10.50
C LYS A 182 -13.64 -5.98 9.85
N GLU A 183 -14.93 -6.15 9.64
CA GLU A 183 -15.76 -5.21 8.88
C GLU A 183 -15.55 -3.75 9.32
N ASN A 184 -15.12 -2.92 8.37
CA ASN A 184 -14.88 -1.49 8.53
C ASN A 184 -13.86 -1.07 9.63
N GLU A 185 -13.09 -2.01 10.19
CA GLU A 185 -12.02 -1.72 11.13
C GLU A 185 -10.82 -1.09 10.40
N ARG A 186 -10.37 0.05 10.92
CA ARG A 186 -9.18 0.75 10.44
C ARG A 186 -8.06 0.56 11.44
N VAL A 187 -6.89 0.24 10.93
CA VAL A 187 -5.63 0.35 11.66
C VAL A 187 -4.77 1.41 11.01
N ASN A 188 -4.06 2.15 11.84
CA ASN A 188 -3.15 3.21 11.42
C ASN A 188 -1.71 2.75 11.64
N LEU A 189 -0.77 3.52 11.12
CA LEU A 189 0.65 3.34 11.38
C LEU A 189 1.16 4.50 12.23
N ALA A 190 2.03 4.21 13.19
CA ALA A 190 2.76 5.19 13.96
C ALA A 190 4.25 4.82 14.03
N ALA A 191 5.10 5.81 14.26
CA ALA A 191 6.53 5.63 14.46
C ALA A 191 6.96 6.27 15.79
N GLU A 192 7.83 5.59 16.51
CA GLU A 192 8.62 6.17 17.60
C GLU A 192 10.00 6.50 17.04
N LEU A 193 10.48 7.72 17.27
CA LEU A 193 11.82 8.16 16.90
C LEU A 193 12.82 7.90 18.04
N MET A 194 14.11 7.90 17.75
CA MET A 194 15.16 7.64 18.76
C MET A 194 15.20 8.68 19.89
N ASN A 195 14.71 9.91 19.64
CA ASN A 195 14.56 10.96 20.66
C ASN A 195 13.29 10.81 21.52
N GLY A 196 12.44 9.81 21.27
CA GLY A 196 11.19 9.57 21.98
C GLY A 196 9.95 10.22 21.37
N THR A 197 10.08 11.02 20.31
CA THR A 197 8.92 11.61 19.61
C THR A 197 8.09 10.52 18.93
N ILE A 198 6.76 10.66 18.98
CA ILE A 198 5.81 9.78 18.30
C ILE A 198 5.19 10.50 17.11
N LEU A 199 5.38 9.94 15.91
CA LEU A 199 4.70 10.36 14.69
C LEU A 199 3.47 9.48 14.48
N ARG A 200 2.29 10.09 14.40
CA ARG A 200 1.00 9.38 14.29
C ARG A 200 0.44 9.53 12.87
N GLY A 201 0.45 8.45 12.10
CA GLY A 201 -0.05 8.41 10.73
C GLY A 201 1.06 8.19 9.70
N GLN A 202 0.75 7.46 8.63
CA GLN A 202 1.72 7.12 7.59
C GLN A 202 2.30 8.38 6.89
N ASN A 203 1.45 9.35 6.56
CA ASN A 203 1.89 10.60 5.94
C ASN A 203 2.88 11.37 6.83
N GLU A 204 2.66 11.45 8.14
CA GLU A 204 3.59 12.16 9.04
C GLU A 204 4.99 11.53 9.07
N ILE A 205 5.07 10.22 8.80
CA ILE A 205 6.34 9.48 8.72
C ILE A 205 7.04 9.75 7.39
N SER A 206 6.31 9.62 6.27
CA SER A 206 6.92 9.60 4.93
C SER A 206 6.84 10.91 4.15
N HIS A 207 5.71 11.60 4.23
CA HIS A 207 5.38 12.77 3.40
C HIS A 207 4.43 13.71 4.17
N PRO A 208 4.92 14.45 5.19
CA PRO A 208 4.04 15.35 5.94
C PRO A 208 3.49 16.43 5.00
N SER A 209 2.18 16.64 5.02
CA SER A 209 1.56 17.72 4.26
C SER A 209 2.02 19.07 4.82
N ILE A 210 2.64 19.92 4.00
CA ILE A 210 3.09 21.27 4.39
C ILE A 210 1.89 22.15 4.84
N ASP A 211 0.68 21.81 4.42
CA ASP A 211 -0.55 22.47 4.83
C ASP A 211 -1.64 21.45 5.17
N SER A 212 -2.06 21.41 6.43
CA SER A 212 -3.15 20.54 6.94
C SER A 212 -4.50 20.77 6.22
N LYS A 213 -4.60 21.82 5.38
CA LYS A 213 -5.77 22.14 4.56
C LYS A 213 -5.61 21.78 3.08
N ASN A 214 -4.41 21.51 2.58
CA ASN A 214 -4.16 21.06 1.20
C ASN A 214 -3.57 19.65 1.21
N VAL A 215 -4.45 18.67 1.40
CA VAL A 215 -4.15 17.23 1.40
C VAL A 215 -3.64 16.73 0.03
N TRP A 216 -3.69 17.58 -0.99
CA TRP A 216 -3.54 17.22 -2.40
C TRP A 216 -2.15 17.50 -2.98
N ASP A 217 -1.29 18.28 -2.31
CA ASP A 217 0.09 18.58 -2.71
C ASP A 217 1.11 17.52 -2.23
N VAL A 218 0.73 16.24 -2.29
CA VAL A 218 1.66 15.14 -1.98
C VAL A 218 2.38 14.71 -3.25
N ASP A 219 3.33 15.52 -3.69
CA ASP A 219 4.34 15.08 -4.66
C ASP A 219 5.49 14.40 -3.89
N LYS A 220 5.65 13.09 -4.09
CA LYS A 220 6.72 12.29 -3.47
C LYS A 220 8.12 12.81 -3.85
N VAL A 221 8.23 13.60 -4.92
CA VAL A 221 9.51 14.19 -5.34
C VAL A 221 9.85 15.44 -4.53
N VAL A 222 8.86 16.17 -4.01
CA VAL A 222 9.04 17.49 -3.38
C VAL A 222 9.21 17.39 -1.86
N THR A 223 8.55 16.44 -1.18
CA THR A 223 8.63 16.28 0.29
C THR A 223 9.67 15.25 0.75
N ALA A 224 10.32 14.52 -0.16
CA ALA A 224 11.29 13.47 0.14
C ALA A 224 12.57 13.94 0.87
N TYR A 225 12.77 15.25 1.04
CA TYR A 225 14.03 15.82 1.53
C TYR A 225 13.98 16.54 2.87
N ASP A 226 12.81 16.72 3.50
CA ASP A 226 12.80 17.23 4.88
C ASP A 226 13.19 16.09 5.82
N PRO A 227 14.38 16.12 6.46
CA PRO A 227 14.81 15.03 7.31
C PRO A 227 13.93 14.95 8.56
N LEU A 228 13.75 13.74 9.09
CA LEU A 228 13.21 13.56 10.42
C LEU A 228 14.16 14.19 11.46
N GLU A 229 13.59 14.76 12.51
CA GLU A 229 14.37 15.33 13.63
C GLU A 229 15.25 14.29 14.35
N SER A 230 14.92 13.00 14.20
CA SER A 230 15.65 11.88 14.75
C SER A 230 15.34 10.61 13.95
N PRO A 231 16.27 9.63 13.84
CA PRO A 231 16.00 8.37 13.15
C PRO A 231 14.80 7.62 13.73
N ILE A 232 14.10 6.87 12.87
CA ILE A 232 13.00 6.00 13.31
C ILE A 232 13.57 4.86 14.17
N LYS A 233 13.08 4.75 15.40
CA LYS A 233 13.43 3.67 16.32
C LYS A 233 12.61 2.41 16.04
N ARG A 234 11.30 2.57 15.85
CA ARG A 234 10.37 1.49 15.46
C ARG A 234 9.09 2.04 14.86
N VAL A 235 8.40 1.20 14.08
CA VAL A 235 7.02 1.44 13.65
C VAL A 235 6.10 0.38 14.22
N PHE A 236 4.84 0.75 14.45
CA PHE A 236 3.83 -0.14 15.00
C PHE A 236 2.43 0.27 14.52
N TYR A 237 1.51 -0.69 14.58
CA TYR A 237 0.12 -0.43 14.25
C TYR A 237 -0.60 0.27 15.40
N ALA A 238 -1.51 1.17 15.05
CA ALA A 238 -2.23 2.03 15.97
C ALA A 238 -3.74 1.95 15.75
N SER A 239 -4.53 1.74 16.81
CA SER A 239 -6.00 1.80 16.76
C SER A 239 -6.51 3.23 16.57
N SER A 240 -5.78 4.21 17.12
CA SER A 240 -6.14 5.63 17.10
C SER A 240 -4.95 6.52 16.72
N LEU A 241 -5.25 7.65 16.08
CA LEU A 241 -4.30 8.74 15.84
C LEU A 241 -4.44 9.87 16.86
N ASP A 242 -5.39 9.77 17.80
CA ASP A 242 -5.60 10.78 18.85
C ASP A 242 -4.39 10.84 19.79
N PRO A 243 -3.72 12.00 19.93
CA PRO A 243 -2.62 12.17 20.87
C PRO A 243 -3.01 11.92 22.34
N ALA A 244 -4.29 12.04 22.69
CA ALA A 244 -4.78 11.77 24.05
C ALA A 244 -4.99 10.27 24.34
N ASP A 245 -4.90 9.41 23.33
CA ASP A 245 -4.94 7.96 23.50
C ASP A 245 -3.52 7.43 23.75
N ASP A 246 -3.26 7.06 25.01
CA ASP A 246 -2.00 6.49 25.49
C ASP A 246 -1.92 4.96 25.30
N ASN A 247 -3.03 4.29 24.98
CA ASN A 247 -3.07 2.83 24.78
C ASN A 247 -3.60 2.46 23.39
N PHE A 248 -2.91 2.99 22.39
CA PHE A 248 -3.31 2.93 21.00
C PHE A 248 -2.53 1.89 20.19
N GLU A 249 -1.42 1.34 20.70
CA GLU A 249 -0.63 0.33 20.00
C GLU A 249 -1.40 -1.01 19.90
N VAL A 250 -1.46 -1.57 18.70
CA VAL A 250 -2.13 -2.84 18.41
C VAL A 250 -1.25 -3.74 17.57
N GLN A 251 -1.51 -5.05 17.61
CA GLN A 251 -0.79 -6.03 16.80
C GLN A 251 -1.78 -6.86 15.95
N PRO A 252 -2.10 -6.40 14.73
CA PRO A 252 -3.05 -7.08 13.86
C PRO A 252 -2.54 -8.46 13.42
N LYS A 253 -3.48 -9.33 13.06
CA LYS A 253 -3.18 -10.64 12.50
C LYS A 253 -3.02 -10.55 10.98
N PRO A 254 -2.11 -11.33 10.38
CA PRO A 254 -1.97 -11.42 8.94
C PRO A 254 -3.22 -12.00 8.30
N ASN A 255 -3.45 -11.65 7.03
CA ASN A 255 -4.46 -12.32 6.22
C ASN A 255 -4.04 -13.79 6.01
N PRO A 256 -4.90 -14.79 6.32
CA PRO A 256 -4.56 -16.20 6.18
C PRO A 256 -4.07 -16.59 4.78
N THR A 257 -4.64 -15.99 3.72
CA THR A 257 -4.22 -16.21 2.34
C THR A 257 -2.74 -15.89 2.14
N VAL A 258 -2.20 -14.88 2.84
CA VAL A 258 -0.77 -14.53 2.78
C VAL A 258 0.08 -15.64 3.37
N LEU A 259 -0.31 -16.19 4.53
CA LEU A 259 0.42 -17.28 5.19
C LEU A 259 0.45 -18.55 4.35
N GLU A 260 -0.69 -18.89 3.73
CA GLU A 260 -0.80 -20.02 2.81
C GLU A 260 0.16 -19.85 1.62
N ASN A 261 0.18 -18.67 1.01
CA ASN A 261 1.05 -18.38 -0.13
C ASN A 261 2.54 -18.36 0.25
N ILE A 262 2.91 -17.94 1.46
CA ILE A 262 4.30 -18.01 1.94
C ILE A 262 4.76 -19.46 2.10
N THR A 263 3.85 -20.34 2.55
CA THR A 263 4.13 -21.76 2.74
C THR A 263 4.33 -22.49 1.39
N ASP A 264 3.71 -22.00 0.32
CA ASP A 264 3.73 -22.57 -1.03
C ASP A 264 4.31 -21.58 -2.06
N CYS A 265 5.46 -21.00 -1.77
CA CYS A 265 6.19 -20.14 -2.71
C CYS A 265 7.58 -20.67 -3.04
N ASP A 266 8.11 -20.30 -4.21
CA ASP A 266 9.51 -20.55 -4.58
C ASP A 266 10.41 -19.41 -4.07
N ALA A 267 9.86 -18.20 -3.93
CA ALA A 267 10.58 -17.03 -3.43
C ALA A 267 9.65 -16.03 -2.72
N ILE A 268 10.22 -15.33 -1.75
CA ILE A 268 9.68 -14.17 -1.05
C ILE A 268 10.51 -12.96 -1.45
N LEU A 269 9.84 -11.91 -1.92
CA LEU A 269 10.43 -10.67 -2.34
C LEU A 269 9.94 -9.53 -1.44
N TYR A 270 10.83 -8.93 -0.67
CA TYR A 270 10.61 -7.62 -0.07
C TYR A 270 10.94 -6.59 -1.15
N GLY A 271 9.90 -6.08 -1.80
CA GLY A 271 10.03 -5.18 -2.93
C GLY A 271 10.59 -3.81 -2.55
N MET A 272 10.87 -3.00 -3.57
CA MET A 272 11.21 -1.59 -3.38
C MET A 272 10.06 -0.80 -2.77
N GLY A 273 10.39 0.21 -1.97
CA GLY A 273 9.43 1.08 -1.32
C GLY A 273 9.95 1.59 0.01
N SER A 274 9.22 2.53 0.58
CA SER A 274 9.47 3.03 1.92
C SER A 274 9.65 1.90 2.93
N LEU A 275 10.81 1.86 3.60
CA LEU A 275 11.15 0.76 4.50
C LEU A 275 10.14 0.64 5.64
N TYR A 276 9.87 1.74 6.32
CA TYR A 276 9.08 1.77 7.55
C TYR A 276 7.58 1.88 7.29
N THR A 277 7.17 2.41 6.14
CA THR A 277 5.74 2.59 5.82
C THR A 277 5.18 1.67 4.74
N SER A 278 6.03 0.94 4.01
CA SER A 278 5.59 -0.04 3.02
C SER A 278 6.05 -1.45 3.34
N ILE A 279 7.31 -1.67 3.68
CA ILE A 279 7.85 -3.03 3.86
C ILE A 279 7.59 -3.56 5.27
N ILE A 280 8.02 -2.84 6.30
CA ILE A 280 7.85 -3.26 7.69
C ILE A 280 6.38 -3.50 8.08
N PRO A 281 5.39 -2.68 7.68
CA PRO A 281 4.00 -2.92 8.02
C PRO A 281 3.46 -4.27 7.51
N ASN A 282 3.95 -4.75 6.37
CA ASN A 282 3.57 -6.07 5.87
C ASN A 282 4.08 -7.21 6.77
N VAL A 283 5.27 -7.07 7.36
CA VAL A 283 6.00 -8.16 8.02
C VAL A 283 5.92 -8.11 9.54
N GLY A 284 5.66 -6.94 10.12
CA GLY A 284 5.51 -6.70 11.55
C GLY A 284 4.17 -7.20 12.16
N LEU A 285 3.41 -8.00 11.42
CA LEU A 285 2.14 -8.57 11.86
C LEU A 285 2.35 -9.80 12.74
N LYS A 286 1.42 -10.04 13.67
CA LYS A 286 1.54 -11.14 14.65
C LYS A 286 1.61 -12.50 13.94
N GLY A 287 2.79 -13.13 14.00
CA GLY A 287 3.03 -14.46 13.42
C GLY A 287 3.48 -14.47 11.95
N MET A 288 3.56 -13.31 11.29
CA MET A 288 4.05 -13.23 9.91
C MET A 288 5.52 -13.65 9.80
N ALA A 289 6.38 -13.11 10.67
CA ALA A 289 7.81 -13.44 10.69
C ALA A 289 8.08 -14.93 10.94
N GLN A 290 7.29 -15.57 11.82
CA GLN A 290 7.40 -17.01 12.06
C GLN A 290 7.12 -17.84 10.79
N CYS A 291 6.11 -17.43 10.00
CA CYS A 291 5.77 -18.09 8.75
C CYS A 291 6.89 -17.91 7.70
N ILE A 292 7.39 -16.68 7.54
CA ILE A 292 8.53 -16.38 6.66
C ILE A 292 9.77 -17.19 7.07
N ALA A 293 10.11 -17.20 8.36
CA ALA A 293 11.27 -17.91 8.89
C ALA A 293 11.19 -19.42 8.62
N SER A 294 9.99 -20.00 8.75
CA SER A 294 9.76 -21.43 8.49
C SER A 294 9.82 -21.81 7.01
N SER A 295 9.71 -20.85 6.09
CA SER A 295 9.79 -21.09 4.66
C SER A 295 11.23 -21.42 4.23
N THR A 296 11.39 -22.43 3.38
CA THR A 296 12.68 -22.78 2.76
C THR A 296 12.98 -21.97 1.50
N SER A 297 12.05 -21.11 1.09
CA SER A 297 12.14 -20.31 -0.13
C SER A 297 13.23 -19.24 -0.01
N LYS A 298 13.72 -18.77 -1.15
CA LYS A 298 14.65 -17.63 -1.19
C LYS A 298 13.94 -16.36 -0.73
N LYS A 299 14.61 -15.52 0.06
CA LYS A 299 14.04 -14.32 0.71
C LYS A 299 14.86 -13.11 0.33
N LEU A 300 14.43 -12.42 -0.72
CA LEU A 300 15.20 -11.36 -1.36
C LEU A 300 14.69 -9.99 -0.92
N LEU A 301 15.58 -9.14 -0.40
CA LEU A 301 15.28 -7.74 -0.13
C LEU A 301 15.79 -6.85 -1.26
N MET A 302 14.90 -6.09 -1.90
CA MET A 302 15.25 -5.10 -2.90
C MET A 302 15.44 -3.72 -2.26
N LEU A 303 16.66 -3.17 -2.35
CA LEU A 303 16.95 -1.83 -1.85
C LEU A 303 16.36 -0.75 -2.78
N ASN A 304 16.02 0.39 -2.20
CA ASN A 304 15.57 1.56 -2.95
C ASN A 304 16.69 2.12 -3.85
N GLY A 305 16.28 2.84 -4.90
CA GLY A 305 17.19 3.46 -5.87
C GLY A 305 17.66 4.86 -5.49
N SER A 306 17.23 5.36 -4.34
CA SER A 306 17.61 6.65 -3.78
C SER A 306 17.44 6.61 -2.26
N LEU A 307 18.08 7.57 -1.58
CA LEU A 307 17.78 7.84 -0.18
C LEU A 307 16.39 8.47 -0.05
N ASP A 308 15.76 8.26 1.09
CA ASP A 308 14.49 8.89 1.46
C ASP A 308 14.53 9.36 2.92
N ARG A 309 13.52 10.12 3.33
CA ARG A 309 13.38 10.67 4.68
C ARG A 309 13.35 9.61 5.78
N GLU A 310 12.80 8.42 5.51
CA GLU A 310 12.64 7.36 6.51
C GLU A 310 13.97 6.68 6.82
N THR A 311 14.79 6.42 5.78
CA THR A 311 16.06 5.71 5.93
C THR A 311 17.27 6.63 6.04
N GLY A 312 17.15 7.92 5.67
CA GLY A 312 18.25 8.87 5.72
C GLY A 312 19.50 8.33 5.02
N THR A 313 20.60 8.18 5.77
CA THR A 313 21.89 7.66 5.27
C THR A 313 22.16 6.20 5.67
N MET A 314 21.13 5.43 6.02
CA MET A 314 21.30 4.02 6.39
C MET A 314 22.03 3.23 5.30
N THR A 315 22.97 2.40 5.74
CA THR A 315 23.64 1.39 4.92
C THR A 315 22.70 0.20 4.62
N ALA A 316 23.08 -0.63 3.67
CA ALA A 316 22.33 -1.84 3.34
C ALA A 316 22.17 -2.78 4.55
N SER A 317 23.21 -2.97 5.36
CA SER A 317 23.14 -3.82 6.56
C SER A 317 22.22 -3.24 7.64
N GLU A 318 22.16 -1.91 7.78
CA GLU A 318 21.23 -1.24 8.70
C GLU A 318 19.77 -1.38 8.23
N ILE A 319 19.51 -1.32 6.92
CA ILE A 319 18.17 -1.55 6.36
C ILE A 319 17.72 -3.00 6.63
N VAL A 320 18.59 -3.98 6.37
CA VAL A 320 18.33 -5.39 6.70
C VAL A 320 18.03 -5.54 8.20
N ARG A 321 18.85 -4.93 9.04
CA ARG A 321 18.69 -5.00 10.50
C ARG A 321 17.39 -4.36 10.96
N ALA A 322 16.97 -3.24 10.38
CA ALA A 322 15.71 -2.58 10.72
C ALA A 322 14.48 -3.47 10.44
N VAL A 323 14.47 -4.24 9.35
CA VAL A 323 13.40 -5.23 9.09
C VAL A 323 13.37 -6.30 10.18
N VAL A 324 14.54 -6.84 10.53
CA VAL A 324 14.69 -7.91 11.52
C VAL A 324 14.33 -7.42 12.93
N ASP A 325 14.77 -6.22 13.30
CA ASP A 325 14.48 -5.61 14.59
C ASP A 325 12.99 -5.30 14.76
N ALA A 326 12.33 -4.86 13.68
CA ALA A 326 10.89 -4.63 13.68
C ALA A 326 10.10 -5.92 13.98
N VAL A 327 10.45 -7.03 13.33
CA VAL A 327 9.76 -8.31 13.59
C VAL A 327 10.17 -8.96 14.90
N ASN A 328 11.40 -8.72 15.35
CA ASN A 328 11.86 -9.10 16.69
C ASN A 328 11.22 -8.24 17.78
N MET A 329 10.46 -7.22 17.41
CA MET A 329 9.84 -6.26 18.33
C MET A 329 10.87 -5.71 19.33
N ARG A 330 12.08 -5.42 18.83
CA ARG A 330 13.12 -4.77 19.63
C ARG A 330 12.54 -3.50 20.23
N TYR A 331 12.93 -3.21 21.47
CA TYR A 331 12.43 -2.08 22.25
C TYR A 331 10.98 -2.23 22.78
N THR A 332 10.43 -3.44 22.77
CA THR A 332 9.12 -3.74 23.38
C THR A 332 9.25 -4.77 24.51
N ALA A 333 8.19 -4.97 25.29
CA ALA A 333 8.17 -5.98 26.34
C ALA A 333 8.05 -7.43 25.82
N ALA A 334 7.74 -7.63 24.54
CA ALA A 334 7.41 -8.93 23.95
C ALA A 334 8.39 -9.34 22.85
N GLU A 335 9.70 -9.21 23.11
CA GLU A 335 10.72 -9.51 22.09
C GLU A 335 10.61 -10.94 21.55
N THR A 336 10.84 -11.08 20.24
CA THR A 336 11.12 -12.36 19.59
C THR A 336 12.57 -12.37 19.12
N ASN A 337 13.07 -13.52 18.66
CA ASN A 337 14.50 -13.69 18.36
C ASN A 337 14.73 -14.55 17.12
N PHE A 338 14.41 -13.96 15.96
CA PHE A 338 14.75 -14.45 14.63
C PHE A 338 16.13 -13.95 14.21
N ASP A 339 16.91 -14.83 13.57
CA ASP A 339 18.17 -14.48 12.92
C ASP A 339 17.90 -13.80 11.57
N VAL A 340 18.84 -12.97 11.12
CA VAL A 340 18.74 -12.27 9.82
C VAL A 340 18.52 -13.25 8.68
N LYS A 341 19.34 -14.30 8.59
CA LYS A 341 19.29 -15.33 7.53
C LYS A 341 17.96 -16.09 7.46
N GLU A 342 17.17 -16.11 8.55
CA GLU A 342 15.86 -16.75 8.56
C GLU A 342 14.83 -15.90 7.81
N LEU A 343 15.04 -14.59 7.76
CA LEU A 343 14.09 -13.62 7.21
C LEU A 343 14.56 -13.07 5.86
N ILE A 344 15.86 -12.84 5.68
CA ILE A 344 16.45 -12.27 4.47
C ILE A 344 17.69 -13.10 4.12
N THR A 345 17.69 -13.69 2.92
CA THR A 345 18.78 -14.54 2.44
C THR A 345 19.66 -13.88 1.41
N ASP A 346 19.14 -12.87 0.71
CA ASP A 346 19.85 -12.20 -0.38
C ASP A 346 19.40 -10.72 -0.45
N VAL A 347 20.31 -9.82 -0.80
CA VAL A 347 20.01 -8.40 -1.05
C VAL A 347 20.26 -8.06 -2.52
N VAL A 348 19.26 -7.46 -3.15
CA VAL A 348 19.31 -6.97 -4.53
C VAL A 348 19.30 -5.45 -4.50
N TYR A 349 20.22 -4.82 -5.20
CA TYR A 349 20.35 -3.36 -5.18
C TYR A 349 20.68 -2.80 -6.57
N PRO A 350 20.17 -1.60 -6.90
CA PRO A 350 20.56 -0.91 -8.12
C PRO A 350 22.00 -0.39 -7.99
N LYS A 351 22.83 -0.60 -9.03
CA LYS A 351 24.26 -0.20 -9.02
C LYS A 351 24.50 1.27 -8.70
N ASN A 352 23.55 2.15 -9.01
CA ASN A 352 23.62 3.59 -8.80
C ASN A 352 22.55 4.10 -7.81
N GLY A 353 22.18 3.29 -6.82
CA GLY A 353 21.04 3.53 -5.91
C GLY A 353 21.24 4.53 -4.77
N GLY A 354 22.44 5.11 -4.61
CA GLY A 354 22.77 6.03 -3.52
C GLY A 354 22.94 5.39 -2.13
N ILE A 355 22.32 4.24 -1.87
CA ILE A 355 22.50 3.47 -0.62
C ILE A 355 23.89 2.82 -0.60
N THR A 356 24.61 2.98 0.52
CA THR A 356 25.93 2.36 0.72
C THR A 356 25.75 0.87 0.99
N VAL A 357 26.36 0.03 0.15
CA VAL A 357 26.30 -1.44 0.28
C VAL A 357 27.58 -1.95 0.92
N ASP A 358 27.49 -2.23 2.21
CA ASP A 358 28.55 -2.73 3.08
C ASP A 358 28.59 -4.26 3.09
N VAL A 359 29.15 -4.82 2.01
CA VAL A 359 29.16 -6.28 1.72
C VAL A 359 29.69 -7.13 2.87
N ASP A 360 30.77 -6.71 3.54
CA ASP A 360 31.35 -7.48 4.65
C ASP A 360 30.39 -7.58 5.86
N ALA A 361 29.63 -6.51 6.13
CA ALA A 361 28.65 -6.50 7.20
C ALA A 361 27.42 -7.35 6.86
N LEU A 362 26.97 -7.31 5.60
CA LEU A 362 25.90 -8.19 5.10
C LEU A 362 26.29 -9.66 5.19
N ALA A 363 27.50 -10.01 4.73
CA ALA A 363 28.02 -11.37 4.80
C ALA A 363 28.15 -11.87 6.25
N ALA A 364 28.56 -11.00 7.18
CA ALA A 364 28.61 -11.32 8.61
C ALA A 364 27.22 -11.57 9.22
N MET A 365 26.16 -11.02 8.63
CA MET A 365 24.76 -11.28 9.00
C MET A 365 24.18 -12.55 8.34
N GLY A 366 24.92 -13.18 7.42
CA GLY A 366 24.49 -14.36 6.68
C GLY A 366 23.59 -14.05 5.47
N VAL A 367 23.73 -12.83 4.91
CA VAL A 367 23.02 -12.33 3.73
C VAL A 367 23.90 -12.41 2.48
#